data_AF-A0A2K3QN57-F1
#
_entry.id   AF-A0A2K3QN57-F1
#
_cell.length_a   1.000
_cell.length_b   1.000
_cell.length_c   1.000
_cell.angle_alpha   90.00
_cell.angle_beta   90.00
_cell.angle_gamma   90.00
#
_symmetry.space_group_name_H-M   'P 1'
#
loop_
_entity.id
_entity.type
_entity.pdbx_description
1 polymer ?
#
loop_
_entity_poly.entity_id
_entity_poly.type
_entity_poly.pdbx_seq_one_letter_code
_entity_poly.pdbx_strand_id
1 'polypeptide(L)'
;MHDIAAQGQGETSVPSPSPTRRRLPPARQCPSEESVCRILGFGTPTHSLFNHPLSSASPCPALSWLSGMVFINHDVSEQFNVPMTAPAHALKIYHVVEQLKADVEVGLSAKEAERHLEDNGRNELSKQNGVQPVKIFIGQIANALTLAIRNGNNDTVVTAEIVPGDMAELKTGDTIPADICLVEAVDFETNEALLTGESLPVRKEAVPTYDADTCPGDRLNVAYSSSTVTKGRARGVVFATGLYTEIGQIAAALRGKGSRRR
;
A
#
# COMPACT_ATOMS: atom_id res chain seq x y z
N MET A 1 -65.18 -46.13 -12.04
CA MET A 1 -64.72 -46.63 -10.72
C MET A 1 -63.49 -47.48 -10.97
N HIS A 2 -62.31 -46.89 -10.81
CA HIS A 2 -61.08 -47.58 -10.43
C HIS A 2 -60.01 -46.51 -10.15
N ASP A 3 -59.77 -46.30 -8.85
CA ASP A 3 -58.56 -45.68 -8.31
C ASP A 3 -57.31 -46.46 -8.75
N ILE A 4 -56.21 -45.74 -9.03
CA ILE A 4 -54.84 -46.10 -8.64
C ILE A 4 -54.02 -44.81 -8.63
N ALA A 5 -53.38 -44.57 -7.49
CA ALA A 5 -52.62 -43.39 -7.11
C ALA A 5 -51.31 -43.23 -7.87
N ALA A 6 -51.01 -42.01 -8.33
CA ALA A 6 -49.67 -41.59 -8.74
C ALA A 6 -49.00 -40.83 -7.58
N GLN A 7 -47.83 -41.33 -7.21
CA GLN A 7 -47.00 -40.87 -6.11
C GLN A 7 -46.42 -39.47 -6.39
N GLY A 8 -46.51 -38.58 -5.40
CA GLY A 8 -45.83 -37.30 -5.39
C GLY A 8 -44.33 -37.48 -5.16
N GLN A 9 -43.51 -36.88 -6.03
CA GLN A 9 -42.10 -36.63 -5.75
C GLN A 9 -41.99 -35.25 -5.11
N GLY A 10 -41.59 -35.23 -3.84
CA GLY A 10 -41.25 -34.01 -3.13
C GLY A 10 -39.86 -33.54 -3.56
N GLU A 11 -39.79 -32.36 -4.16
CA GLU A 11 -38.55 -31.60 -4.30
C GLU A 11 -38.09 -31.16 -2.91
N THR A 12 -37.07 -31.84 -2.36
CA THR A 12 -36.34 -31.35 -1.20
C THR A 12 -35.41 -30.23 -1.66
N SER A 13 -35.84 -28.98 -1.48
CA SER A 13 -35.00 -27.80 -1.62
C SER A 13 -33.88 -27.82 -0.58
N VAL A 14 -32.63 -28.01 -1.03
CA VAL A 14 -31.44 -27.89 -0.18
C VAL A 14 -31.19 -26.40 0.09
N PRO A 15 -31.09 -25.93 1.35
CA PRO A 15 -30.79 -24.54 1.63
C PRO A 15 -29.31 -24.25 1.32
N SER A 16 -29.07 -23.21 0.51
CA SER A 16 -27.74 -22.65 0.25
C SER A 16 -27.09 -22.19 1.57
N PRO A 17 -25.79 -22.47 1.81
CA PRO A 17 -25.12 -21.99 3.01
C PRO A 17 -25.00 -20.47 2.98
N SER A 18 -25.60 -19.81 3.96
CA SER A 18 -25.43 -18.39 4.26
C SER A 18 -23.94 -18.05 4.43
N PRO A 19 -23.43 -16.93 3.88
CA PRO A 19 -22.02 -16.58 3.99
C PRO A 19 -21.68 -16.36 5.46
N THR A 20 -20.84 -17.24 6.00
CA THR A 20 -20.28 -17.09 7.34
C THR A 20 -19.53 -15.76 7.38
N ARG A 21 -20.04 -14.81 8.17
CA ARG A 21 -19.45 -13.50 8.42
C ARG A 21 -18.04 -13.72 8.99
N ARG A 22 -17.01 -13.78 8.12
CA ARG A 22 -15.62 -13.85 8.57
C ARG A 22 -15.39 -12.63 9.44
N ARG A 23 -15.04 -12.84 10.71
CA ARG A 23 -14.55 -11.77 11.56
C ARG A 23 -13.31 -11.23 10.87
N LEU A 24 -13.35 -9.96 10.48
CA LEU A 24 -12.14 -9.21 10.18
C LEU A 24 -11.20 -9.35 11.39
N PRO A 25 -9.88 -9.55 11.17
CA PRO A 25 -8.92 -9.48 12.28
C PRO A 25 -9.09 -8.14 13.00
N PRO A 26 -8.80 -8.05 14.31
CA PRO A 26 -8.81 -6.77 14.99
C PRO A 26 -7.91 -5.79 14.22
N ALA A 27 -8.40 -4.58 13.97
CA ALA A 27 -7.64 -3.52 13.31
C ALA A 27 -6.26 -3.43 13.97
N ARG A 28 -5.17 -3.47 13.17
CA ARG A 28 -3.84 -3.34 13.75
C ARG A 28 -3.73 -1.92 14.27
N GLN A 29 -3.20 -1.78 15.48
CA GLN A 29 -3.10 -0.47 16.10
C GLN A 29 -2.14 0.39 15.30
N CYS A 30 -2.69 1.45 14.67
CA CYS A 30 -1.92 2.51 14.07
C CYS A 30 -0.87 2.98 15.11
N PRO A 31 0.40 3.16 14.73
CA PRO A 31 1.51 3.30 15.69
C PRO A 31 1.23 4.44 16.66
N SER A 32 1.45 4.19 17.96
CA SER A 32 1.36 5.24 18.97
C SER A 32 2.40 6.33 18.70
N GLU A 33 2.16 7.54 19.20
CA GLU A 33 3.10 8.66 19.10
C GLU A 33 4.50 8.28 19.62
N GLU A 34 4.57 7.41 20.65
CA GLU A 34 5.82 6.83 21.15
C GLU A 34 6.51 5.89 20.14
N SER A 35 5.75 5.08 19.40
CA SER A 35 6.29 4.22 18.34
C SER A 35 6.87 5.06 17.20
N VAL A 36 6.15 6.11 16.79
CA VAL A 36 6.64 7.06 15.79
C VAL A 36 7.89 7.81 16.30
N CYS A 37 7.92 8.27 17.55
CA CYS A 37 9.09 8.91 18.14
C CYS A 37 10.30 7.97 18.26
N ARG A 38 10.11 6.69 18.62
CA ARG A 38 11.19 5.68 18.62
C ARG A 38 11.73 5.39 17.22
N ILE A 39 10.84 5.22 16.24
CA ILE A 39 11.21 5.02 14.83
C ILE A 39 12.03 6.20 14.31
N LEU A 40 11.70 7.42 14.76
CA LEU A 40 12.34 8.67 14.34
C LEU A 40 13.52 9.12 15.22
N GLY A 41 13.92 8.34 16.23
CA GLY A 41 15.06 8.67 17.11
C GLY A 41 14.87 9.90 18.00
N PHE A 42 13.63 10.31 18.26
CA PHE A 42 13.31 11.38 19.21
C PHE A 42 13.13 10.80 20.63
N GLY A 43 13.58 11.53 21.65
CA GLY A 43 13.32 11.18 23.05
C GLY A 43 11.81 11.14 23.33
N THR A 44 11.34 10.14 24.08
CA THR A 44 9.94 10.03 24.50
C THR A 44 9.50 11.31 25.22
N PRO A 45 8.38 11.95 24.85
CA PRO A 45 7.88 13.08 25.61
C PRO A 45 7.54 12.61 27.04
N THR A 46 8.06 13.30 28.04
CA THR A 46 7.83 12.95 29.45
C THR A 46 6.36 13.15 29.79
N HIS A 47 5.71 12.05 30.19
CA HIS A 47 4.33 11.98 30.65
C HIS A 47 4.07 13.02 31.76
N SER A 48 3.38 14.09 31.43
CA SER A 48 2.79 15.01 32.40
C SER A 48 1.58 15.64 31.73
N LEU A 49 0.42 15.41 32.33
CA LEU A 49 -0.93 15.84 31.92
C LEU A 49 -1.66 14.85 31.01
N PHE A 50 -2.32 13.85 31.60
CA PHE A 50 -3.70 13.48 31.26
C PHE A 50 -4.16 12.41 32.28
N ASN A 51 -4.92 12.84 33.29
CA ASN A 51 -5.54 11.96 34.26
C ASN A 51 -7.06 12.24 34.23
N HIS A 52 -7.80 11.51 33.40
CA HIS A 52 -9.26 11.47 33.44
C HIS A 52 -9.78 10.06 33.11
N PRO A 53 -10.85 9.60 33.77
CA PRO A 53 -11.30 8.21 33.67
C PRO A 53 -12.07 7.96 32.37
N LEU A 54 -11.79 6.80 31.76
CA LEU A 54 -12.46 6.30 30.57
C LEU A 54 -13.91 5.91 30.89
N SER A 55 -14.86 6.60 30.27
CA SER A 55 -16.27 6.19 30.18
C SER A 55 -16.67 6.05 28.71
N SER A 56 -17.61 5.14 28.49
CA SER A 56 -17.99 4.47 27.25
C SER A 56 -18.22 5.34 26.01
N ALA A 57 -17.80 4.81 24.85
CA ALA A 57 -18.28 5.12 23.51
C ALA A 57 -18.06 6.58 23.02
N SER A 58 -16.80 7.01 23.00
CA SER A 58 -16.36 8.21 22.26
C SER A 58 -15.35 7.80 21.17
N PRO A 59 -15.36 8.44 19.98
CA PRO A 59 -14.31 8.21 18.98
C PRO A 59 -12.94 8.50 19.57
N CYS A 60 -11.94 7.74 19.12
CA CYS A 60 -10.58 7.75 19.63
C CYS A 60 -10.06 9.19 19.81
N PRO A 61 -9.59 9.62 21.01
CA PRO A 61 -9.16 11.01 21.25
C PRO A 61 -8.03 11.50 20.34
N ALA A 62 -7.28 10.58 19.72
CA ALA A 62 -6.27 10.85 18.70
C ALA A 62 -6.83 11.56 17.44
N LEU A 63 -8.13 11.43 17.16
CA LEU A 63 -8.77 12.05 15.99
C LEU A 63 -9.06 13.55 16.16
N SER A 64 -9.05 14.09 17.38
CA SER A 64 -9.27 15.53 17.60
C SER A 64 -7.99 16.38 17.42
N TRP A 65 -6.81 15.77 17.58
CA TRP A 65 -5.51 16.41 17.35
C TRP A 65 -4.98 16.21 15.92
N LEU A 66 -5.32 15.09 15.27
CA LEU A 66 -5.00 14.84 13.86
C LEU A 66 -5.81 15.70 12.88
N SER A 67 -6.93 16.28 13.31
CA SER A 67 -7.69 17.24 12.48
C SER A 67 -6.90 18.52 12.16
N GLY A 68 -5.80 18.79 12.87
CA GLY A 68 -4.89 19.93 12.62
C GLY A 68 -3.60 19.58 11.88
N MET A 69 -3.39 18.31 11.52
CA MET A 69 -2.14 17.83 10.93
C MET A 69 -2.41 17.28 9.53
N VAL A 70 -2.55 18.21 8.57
CA VAL A 70 -2.60 17.95 7.12
C VAL A 70 -3.77 17.08 6.67
N PHE A 71 -4.99 17.55 6.90
CA PHE A 71 -6.09 17.33 5.96
C PHE A 71 -6.61 18.71 5.52
N ILE A 72 -5.79 19.41 4.74
CA ILE A 72 -6.37 20.39 3.81
C ILE A 72 -7.20 19.54 2.85
N ASN A 73 -8.47 19.93 2.62
CA ASN A 73 -9.26 19.50 1.47
C ASN A 73 -8.49 19.90 0.20
N HIS A 74 -7.42 19.18 -0.10
CA HIS A 74 -6.65 19.26 -1.31
C HIS A 74 -7.15 18.15 -2.19
N ASP A 75 -7.45 18.49 -3.43
CA ASP A 75 -7.94 17.57 -4.44
C ASP A 75 -7.07 16.30 -4.45
N VAL A 76 -7.71 15.13 -4.33
CA VAL A 76 -7.05 13.81 -4.23
C VAL A 76 -6.08 13.59 -5.41
N SER A 77 -6.31 14.29 -6.51
CA SER A 77 -5.51 14.32 -7.74
C SER A 77 -4.06 14.75 -7.56
N GLU A 78 -3.69 15.53 -6.54
CA GLU A 78 -2.32 16.05 -6.39
C GLU A 78 -1.36 15.17 -5.58
N GLN A 79 -1.84 14.06 -5.02
CA GLN A 79 -1.05 13.19 -4.14
C GLN A 79 -0.51 11.93 -4.85
N PHE A 80 -0.82 11.75 -6.12
CA PHE A 80 -0.46 10.58 -6.91
C PHE A 80 0.31 10.98 -8.17
N ASN A 81 1.16 10.08 -8.67
CA ASN A 81 1.74 10.25 -9.99
C ASN A 81 0.64 10.38 -11.07
N VAL A 82 -0.41 9.56 -10.94
CA VAL A 82 -1.57 9.53 -11.84
C VAL A 82 -2.83 9.78 -11.01
N PRO A 83 -3.65 10.80 -11.31
CA PRO A 83 -4.90 11.05 -10.60
C PRO A 83 -5.85 9.85 -10.70
N MET A 84 -6.32 9.36 -9.55
CA MET A 84 -7.28 8.26 -9.46
C MET A 84 -8.57 8.70 -8.76
N THR A 85 -9.66 7.98 -9.00
CA THR A 85 -10.97 8.28 -8.39
C THR A 85 -11.02 8.00 -6.89
N ALA A 86 -10.13 7.15 -6.40
CA ALA A 86 -9.91 6.83 -4.99
C ALA A 86 -8.49 6.24 -4.82
N PRO A 87 -7.98 6.11 -3.58
CA PRO A 87 -6.72 5.41 -3.33
C PRO A 87 -6.71 3.98 -3.88
N ALA A 88 -5.57 3.50 -4.37
CA ALA A 88 -5.46 2.19 -5.02
C ALA A 88 -5.97 1.03 -4.15
N HIS A 89 -5.71 1.06 -2.82
CA HIS A 89 -6.16 0.02 -1.89
C HIS A 89 -7.68 -0.07 -1.71
N ALA A 90 -8.40 1.02 -2.02
CA ALA A 90 -9.85 1.12 -1.93
C ALA A 90 -10.57 0.75 -3.24
N LEU A 91 -9.83 0.67 -4.34
CA LEU A 91 -10.35 0.29 -5.63
C LEU A 91 -10.17 -1.21 -5.86
N LYS A 92 -11.12 -1.81 -6.59
CA LYS A 92 -10.92 -3.16 -7.13
C LYS A 92 -9.83 -3.12 -8.18
N ILE A 93 -9.04 -4.18 -8.26
CA ILE A 93 -7.84 -4.22 -9.10
C ILE A 93 -8.09 -3.85 -10.57
N TYR A 94 -9.23 -4.27 -11.15
CA TYR A 94 -9.56 -3.92 -12.53
C TYR A 94 -9.76 -2.41 -12.76
N HIS A 95 -10.24 -1.67 -11.75
CA HIS A 95 -10.34 -0.21 -11.83
C HIS A 95 -8.97 0.47 -11.68
N VAL A 96 -8.08 -0.09 -10.85
CA VAL A 96 -6.70 0.42 -10.73
C VAL A 96 -5.97 0.27 -12.06
N VAL A 97 -6.06 -0.91 -12.67
CA VAL A 97 -5.47 -1.22 -13.98
C VAL A 97 -6.03 -0.30 -15.07
N GLU A 98 -7.35 -0.12 -15.11
CA GLU A 98 -8.01 0.78 -16.06
C GLU A 98 -7.53 2.24 -15.92
N GLN A 99 -7.47 2.77 -14.70
CA GLN A 99 -7.08 4.16 -14.44
C GLN A 99 -5.59 4.42 -14.71
N LEU A 100 -4.74 3.43 -14.46
CA LEU A 100 -3.31 3.49 -14.77
C LEU A 100 -3.00 3.19 -16.25
N LYS A 101 -4.02 2.82 -17.04
CA LYS A 101 -3.86 2.35 -18.43
C LYS A 101 -2.83 1.21 -18.55
N ALA A 102 -2.85 0.33 -17.56
CA ALA A 102 -1.96 -0.82 -17.49
C ALA A 102 -2.59 -2.05 -18.18
N ASP A 103 -1.75 -3.03 -18.50
CA ASP A 103 -2.19 -4.35 -18.95
C ASP A 103 -1.62 -5.40 -17.99
N VAL A 104 -2.48 -6.29 -17.47
CA VAL A 104 -2.07 -7.29 -16.48
C VAL A 104 -1.35 -8.49 -17.07
N GLU A 105 -1.52 -8.77 -18.36
CA GLU A 105 -0.94 -9.93 -19.03
C GLU A 105 0.30 -9.54 -19.85
N VAL A 106 0.17 -8.47 -20.63
CA VAL A 106 1.21 -8.01 -21.56
C VAL A 106 2.10 -6.94 -20.93
N GLY A 107 1.62 -6.24 -19.90
CA GLY A 107 2.31 -5.10 -19.33
C GLY A 107 2.45 -3.93 -20.30
N LEU A 108 3.21 -2.90 -19.91
CA LEU A 108 3.41 -1.71 -20.74
C LEU A 108 4.31 -2.03 -21.95
N SER A 109 4.03 -1.40 -23.09
CA SER A 109 5.01 -1.35 -24.17
C SER A 109 6.19 -0.45 -23.80
N ALA A 110 7.32 -0.62 -24.49
CA ALA A 110 8.51 0.22 -24.25
C ALA A 110 8.21 1.72 -24.46
N LYS A 111 7.38 2.03 -25.46
CA LYS A 111 6.96 3.40 -25.78
C LYS A 111 6.01 3.98 -24.72
N GLU A 112 5.12 3.17 -24.17
CA GLU A 112 4.24 3.60 -23.06
C GLU A 112 5.04 3.84 -21.79
N ALA A 113 5.97 2.93 -21.47
CA ALA A 113 6.86 3.08 -20.32
C ALA A 113 7.73 4.34 -20.45
N GLU A 114 8.29 4.62 -21.63
CA GLU A 114 9.05 5.85 -21.91
C GLU A 114 8.17 7.09 -21.72
N ARG A 115 6.96 7.10 -22.28
CA ARG A 115 6.01 8.21 -22.09
C ARG A 115 5.64 8.41 -20.63
N HIS A 116 5.37 7.33 -19.90
CA HIS A 116 5.07 7.41 -18.47
C HIS A 116 6.29 7.92 -17.69
N LEU A 117 7.50 7.61 -18.10
CA LEU A 117 8.73 8.12 -17.48
C LEU A 117 8.91 9.63 -17.74
N GLU A 118 8.56 10.10 -18.94
CA GLU A 118 8.53 11.53 -19.28
C GLU A 118 7.49 12.28 -18.44
N ASP A 119 6.28 11.73 -18.32
CA ASP A 119 5.14 12.37 -17.63
C ASP A 119 5.33 12.37 -16.10
N ASN A 120 5.82 11.26 -15.53
CA ASN A 120 5.86 11.04 -14.07
C ASN A 120 7.25 11.25 -13.47
N GLY A 121 8.29 11.25 -14.28
CA GLY A 121 9.68 11.25 -13.84
C GLY A 121 10.18 9.91 -13.31
N ARG A 122 11.47 9.87 -12.97
CA ARG A 122 12.16 8.69 -12.44
C ARG A 122 11.65 8.31 -11.05
N ASN A 123 11.65 7.01 -10.77
CA ASN A 123 11.38 6.44 -9.46
C ASN A 123 12.55 6.69 -8.49
N GLU A 124 12.68 7.93 -8.02
CA GLU A 124 13.76 8.38 -7.16
C GLU A 124 13.25 9.30 -6.06
N LEU A 125 13.83 9.19 -4.86
CA LEU A 125 13.53 10.06 -3.73
C LEU A 125 14.33 11.38 -3.74
N SER A 126 15.23 11.57 -4.72
CA SER A 126 16.19 12.66 -4.76
C SER A 126 16.03 13.56 -5.99
N LYS A 127 15.55 14.79 -5.79
CA LYS A 127 15.90 15.93 -6.64
C LYS A 127 16.02 17.20 -5.79
N GLN A 128 17.27 17.66 -5.58
CA GLN A 128 17.75 19.05 -5.35
C GLN A 128 18.95 19.13 -4.35
N ASN A 129 19.93 19.96 -4.71
CA ASN A 129 21.17 20.24 -3.98
C ASN A 129 20.93 20.77 -2.55
N GLY A 130 21.59 20.20 -1.54
CA GLY A 130 21.74 20.86 -0.24
C GLY A 130 21.64 19.95 0.98
N VAL A 131 22.78 19.36 1.34
CA VAL A 131 23.17 18.74 2.62
C VAL A 131 22.37 17.54 3.15
N GLN A 132 23.14 16.47 3.38
CA GLN A 132 22.77 15.12 3.77
C GLN A 132 22.32 14.98 5.24
N PRO A 133 21.21 14.23 5.49
CA PRO A 133 21.19 13.16 6.49
C PRO A 133 21.23 11.77 5.82
N VAL A 134 22.03 11.65 4.76
CA VAL A 134 22.11 10.47 3.86
C VAL A 134 22.66 9.21 4.53
N LYS A 135 23.23 9.26 5.73
CA LYS A 135 23.73 8.04 6.41
C LYS A 135 22.68 7.15 7.05
N ILE A 136 21.41 7.57 7.15
CA ILE A 136 20.37 6.76 7.80
C ILE A 136 19.48 6.03 6.78
N PHE A 137 19.41 6.46 5.51
CA PHE A 137 18.47 5.91 4.52
C PHE A 137 19.10 5.28 3.26
N ILE A 138 20.42 5.37 3.05
CA ILE A 138 21.04 4.86 1.81
C ILE A 138 21.36 3.34 1.83
N GLY A 139 21.21 2.68 2.98
CA GLY A 139 21.52 1.25 3.09
C GLY A 139 20.43 0.28 2.57
N GLN A 140 19.28 0.76 2.11
CA GLN A 140 18.10 -0.09 1.90
C GLN A 140 17.53 -0.09 0.47
N ILE A 141 18.16 0.63 -0.46
CA ILE A 141 17.82 0.55 -1.89
C ILE A 141 18.63 -0.59 -2.50
N ALA A 142 18.31 -1.82 -2.12
CA ALA A 142 19.02 -3.01 -2.61
C ALA A 142 18.14 -3.82 -3.55
N ASN A 143 17.75 -3.18 -4.66
CA ASN A 143 17.78 -3.81 -5.98
C ASN A 143 17.87 -2.71 -7.05
N ALA A 144 19.00 -2.67 -7.77
CA ALA A 144 19.18 -1.74 -8.88
C ALA A 144 18.26 -2.07 -10.07
N LEU A 145 17.76 -3.31 -10.09
CA LEU A 145 16.96 -3.88 -11.15
C LEU A 145 15.66 -4.45 -10.57
N THR A 146 14.60 -4.36 -11.36
CA THR A 146 13.26 -4.85 -11.06
C THR A 146 12.81 -5.73 -12.22
N LEU A 147 12.14 -6.83 -11.92
CA LEU A 147 11.50 -7.66 -12.94
C LEU A 147 10.10 -7.10 -13.21
N ALA A 148 9.87 -6.66 -14.45
CA ALA A 148 8.58 -6.14 -14.89
C ALA A 148 8.15 -6.84 -16.18
N ILE A 149 6.85 -6.98 -16.38
CA ILE A 149 6.28 -7.49 -17.63
C ILE A 149 6.14 -6.31 -18.57
N ARG A 150 6.79 -6.40 -19.74
CA ARG A 150 6.68 -5.41 -20.83
C ARG A 150 6.61 -6.12 -22.17
N ASN A 151 5.68 -5.72 -23.03
CA ASN A 151 5.40 -6.40 -24.31
C ASN A 151 5.21 -7.93 -24.18
N GLY A 152 4.66 -8.42 -23.06
CA GLY A 152 4.42 -9.83 -22.78
C GLY A 152 5.66 -10.63 -22.36
N ASN A 153 6.79 -9.97 -22.12
CA ASN A 153 8.03 -10.61 -21.67
C ASN A 153 8.43 -10.11 -20.29
N ASN A 154 9.13 -10.96 -19.54
CA ASN A 154 9.69 -10.58 -18.23
C ASN A 154 11.02 -9.87 -18.46
N ASP A 155 10.97 -8.54 -18.41
CA ASP A 155 12.11 -7.65 -18.64
C ASP A 155 12.74 -7.21 -17.32
N THR A 156 14.07 -7.23 -17.28
CA THR A 156 14.82 -6.67 -16.15
C THR A 156 15.06 -5.18 -16.39
N VAL A 157 14.31 -4.34 -15.69
CA VAL A 157 14.28 -2.89 -15.84
C VAL A 157 15.05 -2.24 -14.69
N VAL A 158 15.74 -1.12 -14.94
CA VAL A 158 16.35 -0.34 -13.87
C VAL A 158 15.26 0.19 -12.94
N THR A 159 15.41 0.01 -11.63
CA THR A 159 14.38 0.39 -10.65
C THR A 159 13.98 1.87 -10.73
N ALA A 160 14.92 2.75 -11.10
CA ALA A 160 14.67 4.18 -11.30
C ALA A 160 13.80 4.50 -12.54
N GLU A 161 13.62 3.54 -13.44
CA GLU A 161 12.81 3.64 -14.67
C GLU A 161 11.50 2.86 -14.57
N ILE A 162 11.18 2.36 -13.37
CA ILE A 162 9.85 1.86 -13.05
C ILE A 162 8.88 3.04 -12.97
N VAL A 163 7.73 2.87 -13.59
CA VAL A 163 6.71 3.91 -13.74
C VAL A 163 5.33 3.40 -13.33
N PRO A 164 4.39 4.29 -12.96
CA PRO A 164 3.01 3.89 -12.74
C PRO A 164 2.45 3.15 -13.96
N GLY A 165 1.75 2.05 -13.72
CA GLY A 165 1.21 1.15 -14.73
C GLY A 165 2.12 -0.03 -15.11
N ASP A 166 3.40 -0.04 -14.72
CA ASP A 166 4.22 -1.23 -14.88
C ASP A 166 3.64 -2.41 -14.09
N MET A 167 3.68 -3.60 -14.70
CA MET A 167 3.34 -4.86 -14.04
C MET A 167 4.61 -5.49 -13.46
N ALA A 168 4.80 -5.41 -12.14
CA ALA A 168 5.99 -5.92 -11.47
C ALA A 168 5.81 -7.36 -11.00
N GLU A 169 6.87 -8.16 -11.12
CA GLU A 169 6.96 -9.50 -10.52
C GLU A 169 7.87 -9.46 -9.29
N LEU A 170 7.40 -10.01 -8.18
CA LEU A 170 8.08 -10.02 -6.88
C LEU A 170 8.25 -11.45 -6.39
N LYS A 171 9.44 -11.77 -5.86
CA LYS A 171 9.75 -13.05 -5.22
C LYS A 171 10.53 -12.85 -3.92
N THR A 172 10.61 -13.90 -3.10
CA THR A 172 11.42 -13.91 -1.88
C THR A 172 12.82 -13.35 -2.10
N GLY A 173 13.21 -12.42 -1.23
CA GLY A 173 14.50 -11.73 -1.27
C GLY A 173 14.49 -10.42 -2.04
N ASP A 174 13.46 -10.15 -2.85
CA ASP A 174 13.35 -8.88 -3.56
C ASP A 174 13.05 -7.73 -2.58
N THR A 175 13.63 -6.57 -2.87
CA THR A 175 13.17 -5.29 -2.30
C THR A 175 12.08 -4.75 -3.21
N ILE A 176 10.96 -4.34 -2.62
CA ILE A 176 9.83 -3.79 -3.37
C ILE A 176 10.21 -2.43 -3.96
N PRO A 177 10.11 -2.24 -5.29
CA PRO A 177 10.70 -1.11 -5.99
C PRO A 177 9.89 0.19 -5.91
N ALA A 178 8.58 0.07 -5.72
CA ALA A 178 7.59 1.13 -5.78
C ALA A 178 6.34 0.67 -5.02
N ASP A 179 5.36 1.55 -4.79
CA ASP A 179 4.11 1.11 -4.18
C ASP A 179 3.26 0.38 -5.23
N ILE A 180 2.89 -0.85 -4.91
CA ILE A 180 2.28 -1.81 -5.84
C ILE A 180 0.93 -2.25 -5.30
N CYS A 181 -0.10 -2.20 -6.14
CA CYS A 181 -1.38 -2.82 -5.89
C CYS A 181 -1.33 -4.27 -6.41
N LEU A 182 -1.52 -5.23 -5.52
CA LEU A 182 -1.36 -6.64 -5.83
C LEU A 182 -2.48 -7.14 -6.77
N VAL A 183 -2.09 -7.85 -7.83
CA VAL A 183 -2.99 -8.56 -8.74
C VAL A 183 -3.10 -10.02 -8.32
N GLU A 184 -1.98 -10.62 -7.96
CA GLU A 184 -1.89 -11.99 -7.46
C GLU A 184 -0.85 -12.09 -6.34
N ALA A 185 -1.09 -12.99 -5.39
CA ALA A 185 -0.19 -13.26 -4.28
C ALA A 185 -0.28 -14.73 -3.87
N VAL A 186 0.87 -15.40 -3.77
CA VAL A 186 0.97 -16.80 -3.35
C VAL A 186 1.94 -16.89 -2.18
N ASP A 187 1.40 -17.13 -0.98
CA ASP A 187 2.12 -17.13 0.30
C ASP A 187 3.04 -15.91 0.47
N PHE A 188 2.57 -14.76 -0.05
CA PHE A 188 3.34 -13.53 -0.12
C PHE A 188 3.35 -12.82 1.24
N GLU A 189 4.55 -12.62 1.78
CA GLU A 189 4.79 -11.89 3.02
C GLU A 189 5.86 -10.83 2.81
N THR A 190 5.67 -9.67 3.42
CA THR A 190 6.60 -8.53 3.35
C THR A 190 7.03 -8.09 4.75
N ASN A 191 8.28 -7.67 4.88
CA ASN A 191 8.78 -6.96 6.05
C ASN A 191 8.66 -5.46 5.80
N GLU A 192 7.77 -4.81 6.55
CA GLU A 192 7.39 -3.40 6.38
C GLU A 192 7.86 -2.53 7.55
N ALA A 193 8.91 -2.97 8.26
CA ALA A 193 9.44 -2.29 9.43
C ALA A 193 9.82 -0.83 9.16
N LEU A 194 10.21 -0.49 7.93
CA LEU A 194 10.56 0.88 7.56
C LEU A 194 9.36 1.81 7.50
N LEU A 195 8.18 1.28 7.20
CA LEU A 195 6.97 2.07 7.07
C LEU A 195 6.16 2.08 8.38
N THR A 196 6.11 0.94 9.07
CA THR A 196 5.22 0.73 10.22
C THR A 196 5.95 0.67 11.55
N GLY A 197 7.26 0.41 11.55
CA GLY A 197 8.04 0.09 12.74
C GLY A 197 7.84 -1.32 13.28
N GLU A 198 6.99 -2.13 12.67
CA GLU A 198 6.74 -3.52 13.07
C GLU A 198 7.70 -4.45 12.31
N SER A 199 8.44 -5.30 13.04
CA SER A 199 9.42 -6.22 12.44
C SER A 199 8.84 -7.57 12.04
N LEU A 200 7.58 -7.84 12.38
CA LEU A 200 6.93 -9.11 12.03
C LEU A 200 6.48 -9.08 10.57
N PRO A 201 6.74 -10.16 9.79
CA PRO A 201 6.26 -10.26 8.43
C PRO A 201 4.73 -10.10 8.33
N VAL A 202 4.29 -9.34 7.34
CA VAL A 202 2.88 -9.09 7.05
C VAL A 202 2.47 -9.93 5.86
N ARG A 203 1.52 -10.85 6.08
CA ARG A 203 0.90 -11.61 4.99
C ARG A 203 -0.01 -10.70 4.16
N LYS A 204 0.16 -10.76 2.85
CA LYS A 204 -0.56 -9.94 1.87
C LYS A 204 -1.64 -10.73 1.14
N GLU A 205 -2.67 -10.02 0.68
CA GLU A 205 -3.84 -10.57 0.00
C GLU A 205 -4.27 -9.63 -1.14
N ALA A 206 -4.28 -10.12 -2.38
CA ALA A 206 -4.55 -9.28 -3.55
C ALA A 206 -6.03 -8.87 -3.74
N VAL A 207 -6.97 -9.70 -3.27
CA VAL A 207 -8.40 -9.56 -3.59
C VAL A 207 -9.16 -8.54 -2.74
N PRO A 208 -8.96 -8.46 -1.41
CA PRO A 208 -9.72 -7.53 -0.57
C PRO A 208 -9.46 -6.07 -0.94
N THR A 209 -10.50 -5.24 -0.81
CA THR A 209 -10.39 -3.78 -0.85
C THR A 209 -10.65 -3.22 0.54
N TYR A 210 -10.12 -2.03 0.83
CA TYR A 210 -10.17 -1.40 2.15
C TYR A 210 -10.79 0.00 2.08
N ASP A 211 -11.18 0.56 3.22
CA ASP A 211 -11.70 1.93 3.28
C ASP A 211 -10.59 2.93 2.91
N ALA A 212 -10.97 4.06 2.31
CA ALA A 212 -10.02 5.06 1.81
C ALA A 212 -9.08 5.61 2.91
N ASP A 213 -9.55 5.67 4.16
CA ASP A 213 -8.85 6.15 5.35
C ASP A 213 -8.09 5.05 6.12
N THR A 214 -8.09 3.81 5.63
CA THR A 214 -7.37 2.69 6.27
C THR A 214 -5.88 3.02 6.45
N CYS A 215 -5.31 2.77 7.64
CA CYS A 215 -3.88 2.98 7.90
C CYS A 215 -3.02 2.08 6.98
N PRO A 216 -1.84 2.53 6.51
CA PRO A 216 -1.00 1.76 5.57
C PRO A 216 -0.70 0.31 6.01
N GLY A 217 -0.46 0.07 7.30
CA GLY A 217 -0.16 -1.27 7.83
C GLY A 217 -1.30 -2.29 7.73
N ASP A 218 -2.55 -1.83 7.52
CA ASP A 218 -3.72 -2.70 7.38
C ASP A 218 -4.11 -2.97 5.93
N ARG A 219 -3.49 -2.28 4.95
CA ARG A 219 -3.79 -2.43 3.53
C ARG A 219 -3.04 -3.64 2.97
N LEU A 220 -3.62 -4.83 3.11
CA LEU A 220 -2.94 -6.08 2.72
C LEU A 220 -2.89 -6.32 1.21
N ASN A 221 -3.63 -5.55 0.42
CA ASN A 221 -3.59 -5.57 -1.04
C ASN A 221 -2.51 -4.65 -1.63
N VAL A 222 -1.77 -3.95 -0.77
CA VAL A 222 -0.65 -3.08 -1.18
C VAL A 222 0.66 -3.65 -0.67
N ALA A 223 1.66 -3.60 -1.54
CA ALA A 223 3.04 -3.90 -1.22
C ALA A 223 3.86 -2.61 -1.36
N TYR A 224 4.52 -2.19 -0.28
CA TYR A 224 5.11 -0.85 -0.20
C TYR A 224 6.58 -0.82 -0.60
N SER A 225 6.96 0.26 -1.28
CA SER A 225 8.34 0.58 -1.62
C SER A 225 9.27 0.47 -0.40
N SER A 226 10.49 -0.03 -0.63
CA SER A 226 11.53 -0.28 0.39
C SER A 226 11.23 -1.40 1.39
N SER A 227 10.07 -2.06 1.30
CA SER A 227 9.82 -3.30 2.04
C SER A 227 10.55 -4.48 1.38
N THR A 228 10.82 -5.55 2.14
CA THR A 228 11.48 -6.76 1.60
C THR A 228 10.49 -7.92 1.56
N VAL A 229 10.49 -8.68 0.47
CA VAL A 229 9.70 -9.92 0.38
C VAL A 229 10.36 -11.01 1.22
N THR A 230 9.71 -11.40 2.32
CA THR A 230 10.23 -12.43 3.22
C THR A 230 9.84 -13.83 2.77
N LYS A 231 8.74 -13.96 2.02
CA LYS A 231 8.22 -15.25 1.56
C LYS A 231 7.32 -15.09 0.33
N GLY A 232 7.27 -16.14 -0.47
CA GLY A 232 6.30 -16.29 -1.55
C GLY A 232 6.66 -15.52 -2.80
N ARG A 233 5.63 -15.27 -3.61
CA ARG A 233 5.72 -14.46 -4.82
C ARG A 233 4.41 -13.71 -5.07
N ALA A 234 4.49 -12.63 -5.80
CA ALA A 234 3.34 -11.84 -6.19
C ALA A 234 3.58 -11.14 -7.54
N ARG A 235 2.49 -10.75 -8.18
CA ARG A 235 2.49 -9.80 -9.29
C ARG A 235 1.56 -8.65 -8.92
N GLY A 236 1.90 -7.45 -9.36
CA GLY A 236 1.08 -6.29 -9.08
C GLY A 236 1.40 -5.11 -9.96
N VAL A 237 0.43 -4.21 -10.07
CA VAL A 237 0.57 -2.98 -10.84
C VAL A 237 1.15 -1.88 -9.96
N VAL A 238 2.17 -1.20 -10.47
CA VAL A 238 2.78 -0.04 -9.81
C VAL A 238 1.82 1.13 -9.89
N PHE A 239 1.44 1.73 -8.76
CA PHE A 239 0.52 2.89 -8.75
C PHE A 239 1.20 4.18 -8.28
N ALA A 240 2.28 4.09 -7.50
CA ALA A 240 3.03 5.27 -7.07
C ALA A 240 4.55 5.00 -7.06
N THR A 241 5.33 6.00 -7.48
CA THR A 241 6.79 5.94 -7.58
C THR A 241 7.45 7.17 -6.95
N GLY A 242 8.72 7.03 -6.56
CA GLY A 242 9.53 8.13 -6.02
C GLY A 242 8.85 8.85 -4.84
N LEU A 243 8.72 10.17 -4.94
CA LEU A 243 8.15 11.02 -3.88
C LEU A 243 6.67 10.78 -3.59
N TYR A 244 5.94 10.12 -4.48
CA TYR A 244 4.52 9.82 -4.32
C TYR A 244 4.26 8.50 -3.58
N THR A 245 5.27 7.67 -3.39
CA THR A 245 5.17 6.47 -2.52
C THR A 245 4.90 6.88 -1.07
N GLU A 246 4.33 6.00 -0.25
CA GLU A 246 4.11 6.25 1.19
C GLU A 246 5.42 6.65 1.89
N ILE A 247 6.50 5.92 1.62
CA ILE A 247 7.83 6.26 2.16
C ILE A 247 8.36 7.58 1.60
N GLY A 248 8.05 7.89 0.33
CA GLY A 248 8.39 9.16 -0.31
C GLY A 248 7.69 10.36 0.33
N GLN A 249 6.42 10.23 0.64
CA GLN A 249 5.61 11.26 1.32
C GLN A 249 6.10 11.48 2.75
N ILE A 250 6.42 10.39 3.48
CA ILE A 250 7.06 10.49 4.81
C ILE A 250 8.39 11.24 4.71
N ALA A 251 9.24 10.87 3.75
CA ALA A 251 10.53 11.52 3.55
C ALA A 251 10.39 13.01 3.20
N ALA A 252 9.39 13.38 2.38
CA ALA A 252 9.07 14.77 2.06
C ALA A 252 8.61 15.57 3.27
N ALA A 253 7.70 15.00 4.08
CA ALA A 253 7.19 15.63 5.30
C ALA A 253 8.29 15.87 6.35
N LEU A 254 9.23 14.93 6.50
CA LEU A 254 10.37 15.07 7.40
C LEU A 254 11.32 16.20 6.97
N ARG A 255 11.53 16.39 5.66
CA ARG A 255 12.35 17.50 5.14
C ARG A 255 11.71 18.87 5.41
N GLY A 256 10.38 18.97 5.31
CA GLY A 256 9.64 20.22 5.54
C GLY A 256 9.72 20.76 6.98
N LYS A 257 10.03 19.93 7.98
CA LYS A 257 10.10 20.32 9.40
C LYS A 257 11.44 20.94 9.83
N GLY A 258 12.47 20.95 8.97
CA GLY A 258 13.82 21.43 9.31
C GLY A 258 14.04 22.96 9.33
N SER A 259 13.06 23.79 8.95
CA SER A 259 13.25 25.24 8.79
C SER A 259 12.91 26.11 10.02
N ARG A 260 12.48 25.51 11.14
CA ARG A 260 12.25 26.25 12.40
C ARG A 260 13.31 25.93 13.44
N ARG A 261 14.53 26.43 13.20
CA ARG A 261 15.46 26.76 14.29
C ARG A 261 15.05 28.12 14.84
N ARG A 262 14.57 28.18 16.07
CA ARG A 262 14.48 29.41 16.86
C ARG A 262 15.02 29.13 18.25
#